data_AF-A0A1S3TCC8-F1
#
_entry.id   AF-A0A1S3TCC8-F1
#
_cell.length_a   1.000
_cell.length_b   1.000
_cell.length_c   1.000
_cell.angle_alpha   90.00
_cell.angle_beta   90.00
_cell.angle_gamma   90.00
#
_symmetry.space_group_name_H-M   'P 1'
#
loop_
_entity.id
_entity.type
_entity.pdbx_description
1 polymer ?
#
loop_
_entity_poly.entity_id
_entity_poly.type
_entity_poly.pdbx_seq_one_letter_code
_entity_poly.pdbx_strand_id
1 'polypeptide(L)'
;MSSGSLSPLISASGAKPPFTRPTANFHPSIWGDRFLSYVPSSAESDSRIQEANLLKEDVRKRLVSPIDDNNFSLKLSFIDSVQRLGVSYHFEHEIDNALCQMYDISTKDNNIIAHSDDLYHTALLFRLLRQHGYRISSTLGTIVDDIYDAYGTIEELELFTKAIDRWDIRCLVDLPEYMQLCYKAIFDVYEEIDQEMRKQGKVYCIKYLKKEMKKLVQAQMVEARWCHSNHVPTVEEYMQVRATSSGYPMLITSSFLGMEDTTEEILLWATNEPVIIAASIVLLRIMDDIVGDEFEQDRQHVVSSIQCYMKEHKISRKCAIEELRKLVENAWKDINDACLAPTQVPMKFLMRAVNFARAIDVLYKDEDIFTNAGGIMKDHIEALLVKKMYV
;
A
#
# COMPACT_ATOMS: atom_id res chain seq x y z
N MET A 1 -12.16 76.83 21.66
CA MET A 1 -13.61 76.58 21.71
C MET A 1 -14.15 76.81 20.31
N SER A 2 -14.87 75.93 19.62
CA SER A 2 -15.23 74.54 19.93
C SER A 2 -15.01 73.67 18.69
N SER A 3 -14.35 72.54 18.93
CA SER A 3 -14.46 71.28 18.20
C SER A 3 -15.90 70.93 17.76
N GLY A 4 -16.02 70.42 16.52
CA GLY A 4 -17.21 69.75 15.99
C GLY A 4 -16.77 68.57 15.11
N SER A 5 -16.67 67.39 15.70
CA SER A 5 -16.20 66.16 15.03
C SER A 5 -17.31 65.53 14.19
N LEU A 6 -17.10 65.42 12.88
CA LEU A 6 -17.89 64.57 11.98
C LEU A 6 -17.17 63.24 11.79
N SER A 7 -17.67 62.21 12.47
CA SER A 7 -17.15 60.83 12.38
C SER A 7 -17.52 60.19 11.03
N PRO A 8 -16.57 59.57 10.30
CA PRO A 8 -16.91 58.65 9.22
C PRO A 8 -17.60 57.39 9.78
N LEU A 9 -18.62 56.89 9.09
CA LEU A 9 -19.29 55.64 9.45
C LEU A 9 -18.35 54.43 9.33
N ILE A 10 -18.66 53.43 10.14
CA ILE A 10 -18.09 52.08 10.17
C ILE A 10 -17.94 51.50 8.76
N SER A 11 -16.70 51.28 8.31
CA SER A 11 -16.42 50.37 7.19
C SER A 11 -16.39 48.94 7.71
N ALA A 12 -17.49 48.20 7.52
CA ALA A 12 -17.52 46.77 7.76
C ALA A 12 -16.71 46.04 6.66
N SER A 13 -15.40 45.94 6.84
CA SER A 13 -14.50 45.16 5.98
C SER A 13 -13.70 44.15 6.79
N GLY A 14 -14.40 43.34 7.59
CA GLY A 14 -13.87 42.11 8.21
C GLY A 14 -13.68 40.97 7.20
N ALA A 15 -13.32 41.30 5.95
CA ALA A 15 -12.94 40.29 4.98
C ALA A 15 -11.59 39.72 5.43
N LYS A 16 -11.57 38.43 5.79
CA LYS A 16 -10.31 37.70 5.93
C LYS A 16 -9.50 37.89 4.64
N PRO A 17 -8.17 38.08 4.71
CA PRO A 17 -7.36 38.14 3.49
C PRO A 17 -7.60 36.89 2.64
N PRO A 18 -7.52 36.98 1.29
CA PRO A 18 -7.81 35.87 0.41
C PRO A 18 -6.96 34.65 0.81
N PHE A 19 -7.63 33.55 1.12
CA PHE A 19 -6.98 32.34 1.60
C PHE A 19 -6.27 31.63 0.45
N THR A 20 -4.94 31.75 0.40
CA THR A 20 -4.12 30.96 -0.52
C THR A 20 -4.04 29.54 0.01
N ARG A 21 -4.67 28.58 -0.67
CA ARG A 21 -4.48 27.16 -0.35
C ARG A 21 -3.04 26.74 -0.66
N PRO A 22 -2.45 25.81 0.11
CA PRO A 22 -1.31 25.06 -0.39
C PRO A 22 -1.72 24.32 -1.66
N THR A 23 -0.73 24.01 -2.49
CA THR A 23 -0.87 23.14 -3.66
C THR A 23 0.44 22.39 -3.87
N ALA A 24 0.41 21.07 -3.82
CA ALA A 24 1.52 20.27 -4.35
C ALA A 24 1.48 20.33 -5.89
N ASN A 25 2.63 20.57 -6.52
CA ASN A 25 2.75 20.71 -7.98
C ASN A 25 2.79 19.34 -8.69
N PHE A 26 1.84 18.46 -8.39
CA PHE A 26 1.78 17.12 -8.96
C PHE A 26 1.55 17.13 -10.47
N HIS A 27 2.23 16.22 -11.17
CA HIS A 27 2.09 16.05 -12.61
C HIS A 27 0.79 15.29 -12.97
N PRO A 28 0.13 15.59 -14.11
CA PRO A 28 -1.04 14.84 -14.55
C PRO A 28 -0.67 13.41 -14.97
N SER A 29 -1.62 12.48 -14.82
CA SER A 29 -1.43 11.07 -15.21
C SER A 29 -0.99 10.92 -16.67
N ILE A 30 0.18 10.30 -16.86
CA ILE A 30 0.79 9.99 -18.16
C ILE A 30 -0.02 9.02 -19.04
N TRP A 31 -1.06 8.38 -18.47
CA TRP A 31 -1.84 7.33 -19.13
C TRP A 31 -3.12 7.83 -19.80
N GLY A 32 -3.65 8.98 -19.38
CA GLY A 32 -4.98 9.45 -19.77
C GLY A 32 -6.03 8.33 -19.66
N ASP A 33 -6.86 8.21 -20.69
CA ASP A 33 -7.96 7.25 -20.74
C ASP A 33 -7.56 5.82 -21.20
N ARG A 34 -6.26 5.54 -21.37
CA ARG A 34 -5.75 4.30 -22.02
C ARG A 34 -6.33 3.00 -21.46
N PHE A 35 -6.58 2.96 -20.15
CA PHE A 35 -7.07 1.76 -19.46
C PHE A 35 -8.59 1.75 -19.22
N LEU A 36 -9.32 2.78 -19.65
CA LEU A 36 -10.79 2.86 -19.50
C LEU A 36 -11.54 2.00 -20.52
N SER A 37 -10.96 1.76 -21.70
CA SER A 37 -11.53 0.89 -22.73
C SER A 37 -10.57 -0.24 -23.10
N TYR A 38 -10.92 -1.46 -22.70
CA TYR A 38 -10.26 -2.68 -23.16
C TYR A 38 -11.23 -3.49 -24.01
N VAL A 39 -10.88 -3.72 -25.27
CA VAL A 39 -11.56 -4.70 -26.11
C VAL A 39 -10.77 -6.01 -26.01
N PRO A 40 -11.34 -7.09 -25.46
CA PRO A 40 -10.69 -8.40 -25.48
C PRO A 40 -10.34 -8.80 -26.90
N SER A 41 -9.06 -9.09 -27.13
CA SER A 41 -8.59 -9.71 -28.36
C SER A 41 -9.29 -11.06 -28.54
N SER A 42 -10.32 -11.11 -29.39
CA SER A 42 -11.20 -12.28 -29.64
C SER A 42 -10.52 -13.44 -30.38
N ALA A 43 -9.22 -13.60 -30.16
CA ALA A 43 -8.31 -14.46 -30.90
C ALA A 43 -7.14 -14.92 -30.02
N GLU A 44 -7.39 -15.29 -28.76
CA GLU A 44 -6.68 -16.46 -28.24
C GLU A 44 -7.30 -17.67 -28.93
N SER A 45 -6.61 -18.18 -29.95
CA SER A 45 -7.03 -19.39 -30.64
C SER A 45 -7.01 -20.56 -29.65
N ASP A 46 -7.98 -21.47 -29.77
CA ASP A 46 -8.05 -22.69 -28.96
C ASP A 46 -6.71 -23.45 -28.99
N SER A 47 -5.99 -23.38 -30.13
CA SER A 47 -4.62 -23.87 -30.30
C SER A 47 -3.62 -23.37 -29.25
N ARG A 48 -3.65 -22.09 -28.86
CA ARG A 48 -2.72 -21.53 -27.85
C ARG A 48 -3.09 -21.95 -26.44
N ILE A 49 -4.39 -22.07 -26.15
CA ILE A 49 -4.88 -22.61 -24.87
C ILE A 49 -4.50 -24.10 -24.76
N GLN A 50 -4.62 -24.86 -25.86
CA GLN A 50 -4.22 -26.26 -25.91
C GLN A 50 -2.71 -26.45 -25.77
N GLU A 51 -1.89 -25.63 -26.44
CA GLU A 51 -0.44 -25.60 -26.31
C GLU A 51 -0.01 -25.25 -24.86
N ALA A 52 -0.60 -24.23 -24.25
CA ALA A 52 -0.34 -23.88 -22.86
C ALA A 52 -0.67 -25.02 -21.88
N ASN A 53 -1.75 -25.77 -22.13
CA ASN A 53 -2.10 -26.95 -21.33
C ASN A 53 -1.09 -28.10 -21.49
N LEU A 54 -0.54 -28.31 -22.69
CA LEU A 54 0.52 -29.31 -22.92
C LEU A 54 1.81 -28.91 -22.18
N LEU A 55 2.25 -27.66 -22.33
CA LEU A 55 3.43 -27.12 -21.63
C LEU A 55 3.26 -27.17 -20.11
N LYS A 56 2.05 -26.87 -19.60
CA LYS A 56 1.71 -26.98 -18.17
C LYS A 56 1.89 -28.42 -17.67
N GLU A 57 1.48 -29.41 -18.45
CA GLU A 57 1.63 -30.82 -18.09
C GLU A 57 3.10 -31.29 -18.12
N ASP A 58 3.92 -30.77 -19.03
CA ASP A 58 5.36 -31.09 -19.05
C ASP A 58 6.14 -30.42 -17.91
N VAL A 59 5.77 -29.20 -17.52
CA VAL A 59 6.29 -28.55 -16.29
C VAL A 59 5.89 -29.37 -15.06
N ARG A 60 4.63 -29.80 -14.94
CA ARG A 60 4.15 -30.67 -13.85
C ARG A 60 4.97 -31.95 -13.73
N LYS A 61 5.16 -32.70 -14.82
CA LYS A 61 5.97 -33.94 -14.81
C LYS A 61 7.38 -33.69 -14.29
N ARG A 62 7.99 -32.57 -14.66
CA ARG A 62 9.34 -32.18 -14.23
C ARG A 62 9.39 -31.71 -12.76
N LEU A 63 8.31 -31.14 -12.23
CA LEU A 63 8.15 -30.85 -10.80
C LEU A 63 7.90 -32.11 -9.96
N VAL A 64 7.15 -33.09 -10.45
CA VAL A 64 6.81 -34.33 -9.70
C VAL A 64 7.86 -35.44 -9.84
N SER A 65 8.86 -35.30 -10.74
CA SER A 65 9.92 -36.32 -10.90
C SER A 65 10.70 -36.59 -9.59
N PRO A 66 11.12 -37.83 -9.31
CA PRO A 66 11.89 -38.14 -8.10
C PRO A 66 13.14 -37.28 -7.93
N ILE A 67 13.50 -36.99 -6.68
CA ILE A 67 14.66 -36.17 -6.32
C ILE A 67 15.80 -37.09 -5.85
N ASP A 68 17.01 -36.83 -6.35
CA ASP A 68 18.24 -37.53 -6.00
C ASP A 68 19.43 -36.56 -5.96
N ASP A 69 20.55 -36.99 -5.36
CA ASP A 69 21.75 -36.18 -5.14
C ASP A 69 22.32 -35.53 -6.42
N ASN A 70 22.10 -36.14 -7.59
CA ASN A 70 22.59 -35.61 -8.88
C ASN A 70 21.63 -34.59 -9.49
N ASN A 71 20.35 -34.59 -9.09
CA ASN A 71 19.30 -33.77 -9.68
C ASN A 71 18.81 -32.63 -8.76
N PHE A 72 19.11 -32.67 -7.46
CA PHE A 72 18.71 -31.70 -6.45
C PHE A 72 18.89 -30.23 -6.88
N SER A 73 20.11 -29.83 -7.28
CA SER A 73 20.40 -28.45 -7.69
C SER A 73 19.69 -28.03 -8.99
N LEU A 74 19.50 -28.97 -9.92
CA LEU A 74 18.75 -28.74 -11.16
C LEU A 74 17.25 -28.58 -10.87
N LYS A 75 16.72 -29.33 -9.89
CA LYS A 75 15.35 -29.21 -9.40
C LYS A 75 15.11 -27.84 -8.77
N LEU A 76 16.03 -27.38 -7.91
CA LEU A 76 15.95 -26.07 -7.25
C LEU A 76 15.95 -24.93 -8.28
N SER A 77 16.90 -24.95 -9.23
CA SER A 77 16.99 -23.96 -10.30
C SER A 77 15.77 -23.97 -11.23
N PHE A 78 15.16 -25.14 -11.45
CA PHE A 78 13.91 -25.25 -12.21
C PHE A 78 12.72 -24.65 -11.45
N ILE A 79 12.62 -24.86 -10.13
CA ILE A 79 11.59 -24.26 -9.28
C ILE A 79 11.73 -22.73 -9.24
N ASP A 80 12.95 -22.20 -9.02
CA ASP A 80 13.24 -20.75 -9.07
C ASP A 80 12.89 -20.17 -10.44
N SER A 81 13.18 -20.88 -11.54
CA SER A 81 12.76 -20.46 -12.89
C SER A 81 11.24 -20.41 -13.05
N VAL A 82 10.51 -21.43 -12.56
CA VAL A 82 9.03 -21.49 -12.62
C VAL A 82 8.39 -20.37 -11.79
N GLN A 83 8.97 -20.03 -10.63
CA GLN A 83 8.55 -18.90 -9.80
C GLN A 83 8.84 -17.55 -10.47
N ARG A 84 10.07 -17.33 -10.96
CA ARG A 84 10.46 -16.07 -11.66
C ARG A 84 9.73 -15.82 -12.97
N LEU A 85 9.24 -16.87 -13.64
CA LEU A 85 8.42 -16.76 -14.85
C LEU A 85 6.94 -16.42 -14.56
N GLY A 86 6.52 -16.30 -13.29
CA GLY A 86 5.15 -15.95 -12.90
C GLY A 86 4.12 -17.06 -13.16
N VAL A 87 4.56 -18.31 -13.29
CA VAL A 87 3.70 -19.48 -13.60
C VAL A 87 3.63 -20.50 -12.47
N SER A 88 4.23 -20.24 -11.31
CA SER A 88 4.21 -21.12 -10.12
C SER A 88 2.80 -21.41 -9.58
N TYR A 89 1.87 -20.45 -9.66
CA TYR A 89 0.47 -20.58 -9.24
C TYR A 89 -0.30 -21.75 -9.91
N HIS A 90 0.23 -22.31 -10.98
CA HIS A 90 -0.31 -23.50 -11.64
C HIS A 90 0.11 -24.83 -11.01
N PHE A 91 1.02 -24.78 -10.04
CA PHE A 91 1.78 -25.92 -9.51
C PHE A 91 2.07 -25.81 -8.00
N GLU A 92 1.31 -25.00 -7.25
CA GLU A 92 1.57 -24.73 -5.83
C GLU A 92 1.79 -26.03 -5.04
N HIS A 93 0.87 -26.98 -5.16
CA HIS A 93 0.97 -28.29 -4.53
C HIS A 93 2.16 -29.13 -5.02
N GLU A 94 2.49 -29.12 -6.33
CA GLU A 94 3.65 -29.84 -6.86
C GLU A 94 4.99 -29.23 -6.43
N ILE A 95 5.07 -27.90 -6.33
CA ILE A 95 6.23 -27.16 -5.82
C ILE A 95 6.40 -27.43 -4.32
N ASP A 96 5.33 -27.33 -3.53
CA ASP A 96 5.37 -27.57 -2.09
C ASP A 96 5.82 -29.01 -1.79
N ASN A 97 5.28 -30.02 -2.46
CA ASN A 97 5.71 -31.40 -2.29
C ASN A 97 7.18 -31.63 -2.68
N ALA A 98 7.65 -31.00 -3.77
CA ALA A 98 9.05 -31.09 -4.17
C ALA A 98 9.98 -30.43 -3.14
N LEU A 99 9.61 -29.26 -2.61
CA LEU A 99 10.38 -28.55 -1.59
C LEU A 99 10.38 -29.29 -0.25
N CYS A 100 9.27 -29.91 0.17
CA CYS A 100 9.23 -30.80 1.34
C CYS A 100 10.19 -31.99 1.19
N GLN A 101 10.20 -32.67 0.05
CA GLN A 101 11.15 -33.77 -0.20
C GLN A 101 12.61 -33.29 -0.16
N MET A 102 12.89 -32.08 -0.65
CA MET A 102 14.24 -31.49 -0.60
C MET A 102 14.65 -31.11 0.82
N TYR A 103 13.72 -30.64 1.64
CA TYR A 103 13.93 -30.34 3.06
C TYR A 103 14.27 -31.61 3.86
N ASP A 104 13.49 -32.70 3.66
CA ASP A 104 13.67 -33.98 4.36
C ASP A 104 15.01 -34.66 4.01
N ILE A 105 15.51 -34.49 2.77
CA ILE A 105 16.82 -35.03 2.34
C ILE A 105 17.99 -34.20 2.89
N SER A 106 17.83 -32.89 3.01
CA SER A 106 18.94 -31.96 3.33
C SER A 106 19.12 -31.67 4.83
N THR A 107 18.23 -32.14 5.71
CA THR A 107 18.29 -31.82 7.15
C THR A 107 18.36 -33.03 8.08
N LYS A 108 19.50 -33.13 8.78
CA LYS A 108 19.54 -33.56 10.19
C LYS A 108 19.87 -32.31 11.00
N ASP A 109 19.15 -32.08 12.09
CA ASP A 109 19.31 -30.93 12.99
C ASP A 109 18.90 -29.54 12.43
N ASN A 110 17.70 -29.48 11.82
CA ASN A 110 16.83 -28.29 11.61
C ASN A 110 17.50 -26.96 11.16
N ASN A 111 17.59 -26.70 9.84
CA ASN A 111 17.60 -25.32 9.29
C ASN A 111 17.47 -25.25 7.75
N ILE A 112 16.58 -24.37 7.23
CA ILE A 112 16.64 -23.51 5.99
C ILE A 112 15.22 -23.23 5.39
N ILE A 113 15.11 -22.11 4.64
CA ILE A 113 13.91 -21.41 4.09
C ILE A 113 14.08 -21.18 2.55
N ALA A 114 13.10 -20.79 1.71
CA ALA A 114 11.69 -20.33 1.83
C ALA A 114 10.87 -20.60 0.53
N HIS A 115 9.58 -20.23 0.50
CA HIS A 115 8.71 -20.18 -0.70
C HIS A 115 8.60 -18.75 -1.30
N SER A 116 8.06 -18.60 -2.52
CA SER A 116 7.74 -17.28 -3.09
C SER A 116 6.42 -17.22 -3.88
N ASP A 117 5.59 -16.23 -3.52
CA ASP A 117 4.37 -15.80 -4.21
C ASP A 117 4.57 -14.43 -4.88
N ASP A 118 3.77 -14.14 -5.91
CA ASP A 118 4.09 -13.18 -6.97
C ASP A 118 3.28 -11.85 -6.91
N LEU A 119 3.98 -10.74 -7.17
CA LEU A 119 3.45 -9.38 -7.32
C LEU A 119 2.45 -9.26 -8.48
N TYR A 120 2.62 -10.06 -9.55
CA TYR A 120 1.73 -10.12 -10.71
C TYR A 120 0.29 -10.41 -10.30
N HIS A 121 0.04 -11.38 -9.41
CA HIS A 121 -1.33 -11.74 -8.99
C HIS A 121 -2.02 -10.62 -8.18
N THR A 122 -1.26 -9.85 -7.41
CA THR A 122 -1.80 -8.67 -6.70
C THR A 122 -2.14 -7.55 -7.68
N ALA A 123 -1.27 -7.29 -8.66
CA ALA A 123 -1.55 -6.34 -9.75
C ALA A 123 -2.69 -6.81 -10.66
N LEU A 124 -2.83 -8.11 -10.91
CA LEU A 124 -3.88 -8.73 -11.71
C LEU A 124 -5.24 -8.63 -11.04
N LEU A 125 -5.31 -8.93 -9.73
CA LEU A 125 -6.52 -8.77 -8.92
C LEU A 125 -6.92 -7.30 -8.82
N PHE A 126 -5.96 -6.41 -8.59
CA PHE A 126 -6.18 -4.96 -8.59
C PHE A 126 -6.71 -4.45 -9.94
N ARG A 127 -6.13 -4.92 -11.05
CA ARG A 127 -6.58 -4.62 -12.42
C ARG A 127 -7.99 -5.16 -12.68
N LEU A 128 -8.25 -6.44 -12.42
CA LEU A 128 -9.51 -7.11 -12.76
C LEU A 128 -10.69 -6.50 -11.99
N LEU A 129 -10.54 -6.26 -10.69
CA LEU A 129 -11.57 -5.59 -9.90
C LEU A 129 -11.85 -4.18 -10.45
N ARG A 130 -10.83 -3.35 -10.71
CA ARG A 130 -10.99 -2.02 -11.37
C ARG A 130 -11.67 -2.11 -12.74
N GLN A 131 -11.37 -3.14 -13.55
CA GLN A 131 -11.91 -3.32 -14.90
C GLN A 131 -13.34 -3.88 -14.93
N HIS A 132 -13.75 -4.66 -13.91
CA HIS A 132 -15.11 -5.15 -13.76
C HIS A 132 -16.05 -4.19 -13.01
N GLY A 133 -15.61 -2.94 -12.80
CA GLY A 133 -16.42 -1.88 -12.18
C GLY A 133 -16.30 -1.78 -10.66
N TYR A 134 -15.53 -2.65 -10.00
CA TYR A 134 -15.28 -2.57 -8.56
C TYR A 134 -14.24 -1.47 -8.28
N ARG A 135 -14.67 -0.41 -7.59
CA ARG A 135 -13.84 0.73 -7.23
C ARG A 135 -12.86 0.38 -6.10
N ILE A 136 -11.68 -0.15 -6.43
CA ILE A 136 -10.66 -0.40 -5.40
C ILE A 136 -10.14 0.91 -4.83
N SER A 137 -10.11 0.95 -3.49
CA SER A 137 -9.99 2.13 -2.65
C SER A 137 -8.59 2.78 -2.56
N SER A 138 -7.55 2.33 -3.27
CA SER A 138 -6.20 2.92 -3.11
C SER A 138 -6.17 4.40 -3.52
N THR A 139 -6.88 4.76 -4.60
CA THR A 139 -7.03 6.15 -5.06
C THR A 139 -7.82 7.02 -4.08
N LEU A 140 -8.68 6.44 -3.24
CA LEU A 140 -9.34 7.22 -2.19
C LEU A 140 -8.39 7.50 -1.03
N GLY A 141 -7.48 6.58 -0.72
CA GLY A 141 -6.40 6.82 0.24
C GLY A 141 -5.53 8.01 -0.17
N THR A 142 -5.05 8.03 -1.42
CA THR A 142 -4.21 9.13 -1.93
C THR A 142 -4.96 10.46 -2.02
N ILE A 143 -6.21 10.48 -2.47
CA ILE A 143 -7.01 11.73 -2.50
C ILE A 143 -7.23 12.26 -1.08
N VAL A 144 -7.41 11.39 -0.08
CA VAL A 144 -7.51 11.82 1.31
C VAL A 144 -6.16 12.36 1.79
N ASP A 145 -5.04 11.72 1.44
CA ASP A 145 -3.70 12.21 1.73
C ASP A 145 -3.46 13.63 1.19
N ASP A 146 -3.66 13.83 -0.12
CA ASP A 146 -3.60 15.13 -0.82
C ASP A 146 -4.47 16.22 -0.16
N ILE A 147 -5.61 15.81 0.42
CA ILE A 147 -6.50 16.71 1.17
C ILE A 147 -5.85 17.15 2.48
N TYR A 148 -5.23 16.25 3.24
CA TYR A 148 -4.61 16.54 4.54
C TYR A 148 -3.29 17.29 4.45
N ASP A 149 -2.43 16.96 3.48
CA ASP A 149 -1.05 17.44 3.42
C ASP A 149 -0.84 18.62 2.44
N ALA A 150 -1.69 18.72 1.41
CA ALA A 150 -1.44 19.59 0.26
C ALA A 150 -2.58 20.56 -0.11
N TYR A 151 -3.76 20.51 0.53
CA TYR A 151 -4.91 21.36 0.12
C TYR A 151 -5.84 21.89 1.23
N GLY A 152 -6.13 21.10 2.25
CA GLY A 152 -7.12 21.40 3.29
C GLY A 152 -6.61 22.36 4.38
N THR A 153 -7.52 23.17 4.95
CA THR A 153 -7.18 23.95 6.16
C THR A 153 -7.41 23.11 7.41
N ILE A 154 -6.75 23.43 8.52
CA ILE A 154 -6.93 22.72 9.81
C ILE A 154 -8.40 22.66 10.22
N GLU A 155 -9.16 23.74 10.01
CA GLU A 155 -10.60 23.78 10.31
C GLU A 155 -11.43 22.87 9.39
N GLU A 156 -11.11 22.80 8.10
CA GLU A 156 -11.76 21.90 7.15
C GLU A 156 -11.42 20.42 7.44
N LEU A 157 -10.15 20.14 7.75
CA LEU A 157 -9.66 18.81 8.08
C LEU A 157 -10.26 18.29 9.39
N GLU A 158 -10.47 19.17 10.38
CA GLU A 158 -11.22 18.82 11.58
C GLU A 158 -12.66 18.41 11.29
N LEU A 159 -13.34 19.06 10.33
CA LEU A 159 -14.69 18.67 9.91
C LEU A 159 -14.67 17.33 9.17
N PHE A 160 -13.71 17.11 8.28
CA PHE A 160 -13.55 15.85 7.55
C PHE A 160 -13.24 14.66 8.48
N THR A 161 -12.30 14.82 9.43
CA THR A 161 -11.99 13.81 10.46
C THR A 161 -13.25 13.44 11.23
N LYS A 162 -13.98 14.43 11.76
CA LYS A 162 -15.23 14.23 12.53
C LYS A 162 -16.32 13.54 11.69
N ALA A 163 -16.41 13.85 10.41
CA ALA A 163 -17.37 13.23 9.50
C ALA A 163 -17.05 11.74 9.25
N ILE A 164 -15.78 11.38 9.07
CA ILE A 164 -15.33 9.98 8.92
C ILE A 164 -15.48 9.22 10.25
N ASP A 165 -15.12 9.83 11.38
CA ASP A 165 -15.30 9.25 12.72
C ASP A 165 -16.76 8.94 13.04
N ARG A 166 -17.68 9.83 12.68
CA ARG A 166 -19.11 9.61 12.86
C ARG A 166 -19.68 8.57 11.88
N TRP A 167 -19.08 8.45 10.69
CA TRP A 167 -19.51 7.57 9.60
C TRP A 167 -21.01 7.70 9.28
N ASP A 168 -21.47 8.92 9.00
CA ASP A 168 -22.87 9.25 8.70
C ASP A 168 -22.96 10.16 7.47
N ILE A 169 -23.59 9.69 6.39
CA ILE A 169 -23.68 10.42 5.10
C ILE A 169 -24.30 11.82 5.25
N ARG A 170 -25.08 12.06 6.31
CA ARG A 170 -25.66 13.37 6.62
C ARG A 170 -24.61 14.44 6.92
N CYS A 171 -23.41 14.07 7.37
CA CYS A 171 -22.29 14.99 7.59
C CYS A 171 -21.81 15.69 6.30
N LEU A 172 -22.21 15.19 5.13
CA LEU A 172 -21.83 15.77 3.83
C LEU A 172 -22.22 17.26 3.72
N VAL A 173 -23.35 17.68 4.31
CA VAL A 173 -23.79 19.10 4.25
C VAL A 173 -22.91 20.04 5.07
N ASP A 174 -22.13 19.51 6.01
CA ASP A 174 -21.24 20.28 6.88
C ASP A 174 -19.81 20.41 6.30
N LEU A 175 -19.52 19.75 5.17
CA LEU A 175 -18.20 19.72 4.53
C LEU A 175 -18.10 20.75 3.37
N PRO A 176 -16.89 21.31 3.10
CA PRO A 176 -16.60 22.05 1.88
C PRO A 176 -16.91 21.23 0.62
N GLU A 177 -17.39 21.88 -0.45
CA GLU A 177 -17.87 21.22 -1.68
C GLU A 177 -16.88 20.20 -2.28
N TYR A 178 -15.57 20.51 -2.29
CA TYR A 178 -14.55 19.58 -2.79
C TYR A 178 -14.40 18.32 -1.92
N MET A 179 -14.52 18.46 -0.59
CA MET A 179 -14.51 17.35 0.36
C MET A 179 -15.78 16.50 0.26
N GLN A 180 -16.93 17.09 -0.09
CA GLN A 180 -18.18 16.33 -0.25
C GLN A 180 -18.06 15.23 -1.31
N LEU A 181 -17.36 15.50 -2.41
CA LEU A 181 -17.10 14.53 -3.48
C LEU A 181 -16.26 13.34 -2.97
N CYS A 182 -15.16 13.63 -2.27
CA CYS A 182 -14.30 12.60 -1.67
C CYS A 182 -15.07 11.78 -0.61
N TYR A 183 -15.75 12.46 0.33
CA TYR A 183 -16.53 11.85 1.39
C TYR A 183 -17.62 10.92 0.82
N LYS A 184 -18.39 11.40 -0.17
CA LYS A 184 -19.41 10.58 -0.83
C LYS A 184 -18.78 9.36 -1.51
N ALA A 185 -17.65 9.52 -2.22
CA ALA A 185 -16.99 8.42 -2.89
C ALA A 185 -16.49 7.34 -1.89
N ILE A 186 -15.98 7.74 -0.71
CA ILE A 186 -15.65 6.81 0.38
C ILE A 186 -16.90 6.05 0.84
N PHE A 187 -18.04 6.74 1.02
CA PHE A 187 -19.28 6.08 1.43
C PHE A 187 -19.79 5.08 0.40
N ASP A 188 -19.88 5.50 -0.87
CA ASP A 188 -20.32 4.67 -1.98
C ASP A 188 -19.46 3.39 -2.06
N VAL A 189 -18.13 3.52 -2.02
CA VAL A 189 -17.20 2.38 -2.09
C VAL A 189 -17.31 1.45 -0.88
N TYR A 190 -17.45 1.98 0.33
CA TYR A 190 -17.60 1.16 1.53
C TYR A 190 -18.97 0.46 1.60
N GLU A 191 -20.02 1.05 1.02
CA GLU A 191 -21.31 0.40 0.85
C GLU A 191 -21.25 -0.71 -0.22
N GLU A 192 -20.61 -0.46 -1.37
CA GLU A 192 -20.34 -1.49 -2.40
C GLU A 192 -19.58 -2.69 -1.81
N ILE A 193 -18.53 -2.45 -1.02
CA ILE A 193 -17.75 -3.49 -0.34
C ILE A 193 -18.61 -4.25 0.68
N ASP A 194 -19.41 -3.56 1.50
CA ASP A 194 -20.29 -4.22 2.49
C ASP A 194 -21.34 -5.11 1.79
N GLN A 195 -21.95 -4.61 0.72
CA GLN A 195 -22.91 -5.38 -0.08
C GLN A 195 -22.27 -6.62 -0.71
N GLU A 196 -21.04 -6.52 -1.22
CA GLU A 196 -20.33 -7.67 -1.82
C GLU A 196 -19.89 -8.68 -0.75
N MET A 197 -19.29 -8.23 0.35
CA MET A 197 -18.90 -9.10 1.46
C MET A 197 -20.11 -9.81 2.09
N ARG A 198 -21.30 -9.18 2.11
CA ARG A 198 -22.55 -9.83 2.54
C ARG A 198 -22.93 -11.02 1.68
N LYS A 199 -22.78 -10.95 0.35
CA LYS A 199 -23.08 -12.09 -0.57
C LYS A 199 -22.19 -13.30 -0.28
N GLN A 200 -20.96 -13.04 0.16
CA GLN A 200 -19.96 -14.06 0.52
C GLN A 200 -20.04 -14.51 1.98
N GLY A 201 -21.01 -14.02 2.77
CA GLY A 201 -21.14 -14.33 4.20
C GLY A 201 -20.13 -13.61 5.12
N LYS A 202 -19.27 -12.75 4.57
CA LYS A 202 -18.14 -12.07 5.26
C LYS A 202 -18.54 -10.74 5.90
N VAL A 203 -19.70 -10.69 6.55
CA VAL A 203 -20.30 -9.43 7.07
C VAL A 203 -19.47 -8.68 8.12
N TYR A 204 -18.48 -9.35 8.72
CA TYR A 204 -17.55 -8.76 9.68
C TYR A 204 -16.51 -7.86 9.01
N CYS A 205 -16.16 -8.05 7.73
CA CYS A 205 -15.08 -7.33 7.05
C CYS A 205 -15.21 -5.80 7.12
N ILE A 206 -16.44 -5.28 6.96
CA ILE A 206 -16.68 -3.83 6.92
C ILE A 206 -16.32 -3.12 8.23
N LYS A 207 -16.42 -3.81 9.37
CA LYS A 207 -16.06 -3.30 10.70
C LYS A 207 -14.56 -3.00 10.78
N TYR A 208 -13.73 -3.90 10.21
CA TYR A 208 -12.28 -3.74 10.19
C TYR A 208 -11.86 -2.61 9.24
N LEU A 209 -12.41 -2.56 8.02
CA LEU A 209 -12.12 -1.45 7.10
C LEU A 209 -12.48 -0.08 7.70
N LYS A 210 -13.69 0.06 8.26
CA LYS A 210 -14.11 1.33 8.88
C LYS A 210 -13.26 1.71 10.08
N LYS A 211 -12.67 0.75 10.80
CA LYS A 211 -11.73 0.99 11.89
C LYS A 211 -10.40 1.54 11.34
N GLU A 212 -9.82 0.89 10.35
CA GLU A 212 -8.54 1.31 9.78
C GLU A 212 -8.64 2.64 9.02
N MET A 213 -9.75 2.92 8.33
CA MET A 213 -10.00 4.23 7.72
C MET A 213 -10.10 5.37 8.75
N LYS A 214 -10.69 5.12 9.92
CA LYS A 214 -10.74 6.11 11.01
C LYS A 214 -9.36 6.36 11.60
N LYS A 215 -8.58 5.30 11.86
CA LYS A 215 -7.18 5.43 12.29
C LYS A 215 -6.37 6.29 11.31
N LEU A 216 -6.50 6.02 10.00
CA LEU A 216 -5.81 6.75 8.93
C LEU A 216 -6.07 8.26 9.01
N VAL A 217 -7.34 8.68 8.96
CA VAL A 217 -7.67 10.13 9.00
C VAL A 217 -7.35 10.78 10.34
N GLN A 218 -7.39 10.03 11.45
CA GLN A 218 -6.96 10.52 12.75
C GLN A 218 -5.45 10.77 12.78
N ALA A 219 -4.63 9.88 12.22
CA ALA A 219 -3.19 10.05 12.10
C ALA A 219 -2.82 11.21 11.17
N GLN A 220 -3.44 11.30 9.98
CA GLN A 220 -3.25 12.43 9.06
C GLN A 220 -3.66 13.77 9.68
N MET A 221 -4.71 13.81 10.52
CA MET A 221 -5.07 15.01 11.29
C MET A 221 -4.02 15.39 12.34
N VAL A 222 -3.32 14.43 12.95
CA VAL A 222 -2.19 14.72 13.86
C VAL A 222 -1.02 15.31 13.08
N GLU A 223 -0.71 14.78 11.89
CA GLU A 223 0.36 15.29 11.03
C GLU A 223 0.08 16.68 10.49
N ALA A 224 -1.15 16.95 10.05
CA ALA A 224 -1.58 18.29 9.66
C ALA A 224 -1.38 19.29 10.83
N ARG A 225 -1.69 18.88 12.07
CA ARG A 225 -1.40 19.71 13.27
C ARG A 225 0.09 19.87 13.51
N TRP A 226 0.91 18.83 13.33
CA TRP A 226 2.36 18.93 13.47
C TRP A 226 2.98 19.89 12.45
N CYS A 227 2.63 19.73 11.16
CA CYS A 227 3.04 20.64 10.09
C CYS A 227 2.61 22.10 10.39
N HIS A 228 1.33 22.31 10.73
CA HIS A 228 0.81 23.65 11.03
C HIS A 228 1.50 24.32 12.23
N SER A 229 1.87 23.54 13.25
CA SER A 229 2.54 24.05 14.46
C SER A 229 4.07 24.04 14.39
N ASN A 230 4.67 23.57 13.28
CA ASN A 230 6.10 23.27 13.16
C ASN A 230 6.61 22.36 14.30
N HIS A 231 5.77 21.43 14.75
CA HIS A 231 6.13 20.45 15.76
C HIS A 231 7.07 19.40 15.16
N VAL A 232 8.12 19.05 15.88
CA VAL A 232 9.01 17.94 15.53
C VAL A 232 8.95 16.95 16.71
N PRO A 233 8.25 15.81 16.55
CA PRO A 233 8.07 14.80 17.59
C PRO A 233 9.37 14.03 17.88
N THR A 234 9.34 13.10 18.82
CA THR A 234 10.39 12.08 18.96
C THR A 234 10.31 11.06 17.82
N VAL A 235 11.37 10.29 17.59
CA VAL A 235 11.36 9.19 16.59
C VAL A 235 10.30 8.14 16.92
N GLU A 236 10.06 7.86 18.21
CA GLU A 236 9.01 6.93 18.65
C GLU A 236 7.60 7.47 18.35
N GLU A 237 7.30 8.70 18.77
CA GLU A 237 6.01 9.36 18.53
C GLU A 237 5.75 9.53 17.02
N TYR A 238 6.79 9.93 16.27
CA TYR A 238 6.79 9.99 14.81
C TYR A 238 6.32 8.67 14.22
N MET A 239 7.01 7.57 14.53
CA MET A 239 6.73 6.26 13.93
C MET A 239 5.34 5.74 14.28
N GLN A 240 4.83 5.97 15.50
CA GLN A 240 3.47 5.55 15.87
C GLN A 240 2.38 6.20 14.99
N VAL A 241 2.52 7.50 14.70
CA VAL A 241 1.56 8.24 13.86
C VAL A 241 1.81 7.98 12.37
N ARG A 242 3.06 8.12 11.91
CA ARG A 242 3.46 8.04 10.50
C ARG A 242 3.40 6.64 9.90
N ALA A 243 3.48 5.59 10.72
CA ALA A 243 3.12 4.24 10.32
C ALA A 243 1.63 4.14 9.96
N THR A 244 0.75 4.81 10.72
CA THR A 244 -0.70 4.72 10.57
C THR A 244 -1.21 5.60 9.41
N SER A 245 -0.71 6.83 9.28
CA SER A 245 -1.11 7.78 8.23
C SER A 245 -0.69 7.38 6.83
N SER A 246 0.34 6.54 6.68
CA SER A 246 0.79 5.98 5.39
C SER A 246 -0.30 5.24 4.59
N GLY A 247 -1.49 5.02 5.16
CA GLY A 247 -2.58 4.25 4.58
C GLY A 247 -2.30 2.75 4.50
N TYR A 248 -1.08 2.31 4.81
CA TYR A 248 -0.63 0.94 4.60
C TYR A 248 -1.34 -0.11 5.46
N PRO A 249 -1.64 0.13 6.76
CA PRO A 249 -2.46 -0.78 7.55
C PRO A 249 -3.84 -1.00 6.91
N MET A 250 -4.45 0.06 6.38
CA MET A 250 -5.73 0.00 5.67
C MET A 250 -5.60 -0.77 4.34
N LEU A 251 -4.54 -0.54 3.55
CA LEU A 251 -4.30 -1.24 2.28
C LEU A 251 -4.06 -2.74 2.47
N ILE A 252 -3.21 -3.11 3.45
CA ILE A 252 -2.95 -4.51 3.82
C ILE A 252 -4.26 -5.17 4.28
N THR A 253 -5.00 -4.54 5.21
CA THR A 253 -6.30 -5.04 5.69
C THR A 253 -7.30 -5.23 4.55
N SER A 254 -7.38 -4.26 3.63
CA SER A 254 -8.26 -4.30 2.45
C SER A 254 -7.93 -5.45 1.50
N SER A 255 -6.64 -5.79 1.35
CA SER A 255 -6.20 -6.84 0.43
C SER A 255 -6.66 -8.25 0.85
N PHE A 256 -6.93 -8.47 2.13
CA PHE A 256 -7.43 -9.76 2.62
C PHE A 256 -8.90 -10.02 2.25
N LEU A 257 -9.72 -8.99 2.03
CA LEU A 257 -11.15 -9.18 1.70
C LEU A 257 -11.35 -9.94 0.39
N GLY A 258 -10.47 -9.73 -0.59
CA GLY A 258 -10.50 -10.41 -1.89
C GLY A 258 -9.99 -11.86 -1.87
N MET A 259 -9.52 -12.36 -0.73
CA MET A 259 -9.07 -13.75 -0.58
C MET A 259 -10.23 -14.63 -0.09
N GLU A 260 -10.42 -15.78 -0.73
CA GLU A 260 -11.56 -16.67 -0.47
C GLU A 260 -11.58 -17.16 0.98
N ASP A 261 -10.43 -17.61 1.50
CA ASP A 261 -10.28 -18.19 2.84
C ASP A 261 -10.20 -17.18 4.00
N THR A 262 -10.34 -15.88 3.77
CA THR A 262 -10.23 -14.88 4.85
C THR A 262 -11.38 -15.04 5.85
N THR A 263 -11.01 -15.31 7.11
CA THR A 263 -11.91 -15.37 8.27
C THR A 263 -11.83 -14.10 9.12
N GLU A 264 -12.72 -13.93 10.11
CA GLU A 264 -12.60 -12.83 11.08
C GLU A 264 -11.31 -12.94 11.92
N GLU A 265 -10.82 -14.16 12.18
CA GLU A 265 -9.57 -14.41 12.91
C GLU A 265 -8.34 -13.88 12.14
N ILE A 266 -8.31 -14.03 10.81
CA ILE A 266 -7.25 -13.47 9.96
C ILE A 266 -7.26 -11.93 10.00
N LEU A 267 -8.45 -11.30 9.97
CA LEU A 267 -8.55 -9.84 10.08
C LEU A 267 -8.21 -9.34 11.49
N LEU A 268 -8.55 -10.10 12.53
CA LEU A 268 -8.15 -9.80 13.91
C LEU A 268 -6.63 -9.90 14.06
N TRP A 269 -6.01 -10.96 13.56
CA TRP A 269 -4.56 -11.11 13.51
C TRP A 269 -3.92 -9.94 12.77
N ALA A 270 -4.37 -9.63 11.55
CA ALA A 270 -3.80 -8.58 10.72
C ALA A 270 -3.91 -7.16 11.34
N THR A 271 -5.02 -6.87 12.04
CA THR A 271 -5.27 -5.56 12.67
C THR A 271 -4.83 -5.46 14.13
N ASN A 272 -4.13 -6.48 14.64
CA ASN A 272 -3.47 -6.52 15.95
C ASN A 272 -1.93 -6.52 15.79
N GLU A 273 -1.44 -5.76 14.81
CA GLU A 273 -0.03 -5.39 14.62
C GLU A 273 0.97 -6.57 14.71
N PRO A 274 0.78 -7.64 13.90
CA PRO A 274 1.70 -8.76 13.90
C PRO A 274 3.03 -8.32 13.28
N VAL A 275 4.13 -8.87 13.79
CA VAL A 275 5.52 -8.45 13.47
C VAL A 275 5.76 -8.25 11.98
N ILE A 276 5.30 -9.17 11.12
CA ILE A 276 5.45 -9.08 9.66
C ILE A 276 4.77 -7.85 9.03
N ILE A 277 3.60 -7.45 9.54
CA ILE A 277 2.87 -6.26 9.06
C ILE A 277 3.53 -5.01 9.64
N ALA A 278 3.86 -5.01 10.93
CA ALA A 278 4.56 -3.89 11.57
C ALA A 278 5.90 -3.57 10.86
N ALA A 279 6.71 -4.60 10.61
CA ALA A 279 7.94 -4.49 9.85
C ALA A 279 7.71 -4.02 8.41
N SER A 280 6.68 -4.52 7.72
CA SER A 280 6.32 -4.04 6.37
C SER A 280 5.91 -2.56 6.34
N ILE A 281 5.33 -2.02 7.42
CA ILE A 281 4.99 -0.60 7.54
C ILE A 281 6.23 0.24 7.86
N VAL A 282 7.14 -0.27 8.70
CA VAL A 282 8.45 0.37 8.96
C VAL A 282 9.27 0.48 7.67
N LEU A 283 9.28 -0.58 6.84
CA LEU A 283 9.90 -0.55 5.51
C LEU A 283 9.32 0.58 4.65
N LEU A 284 7.99 0.65 4.51
CA LEU A 284 7.34 1.75 3.76
C LEU A 284 7.80 3.10 4.27
N ARG A 285 7.55 3.41 5.55
CA ARG A 285 7.67 4.77 6.04
C ARG A 285 9.10 5.29 5.95
N ILE A 286 10.09 4.43 6.22
CA ILE A 286 11.49 4.81 6.15
C ILE A 286 11.98 4.91 4.70
N MET A 287 11.58 4.02 3.79
CA MET A 287 12.00 4.12 2.39
C MET A 287 11.39 5.34 1.72
N ASP A 288 10.09 5.58 1.93
CA ASP A 288 9.36 6.77 1.46
C ASP A 288 9.98 8.07 2.02
N ASP A 289 10.25 8.15 3.34
CA ASP A 289 10.96 9.31 3.92
C ASP A 289 12.34 9.52 3.29
N ILE A 290 13.11 8.46 3.01
CA ILE A 290 14.49 8.61 2.50
C ILE A 290 14.52 9.21 1.09
N VAL A 291 13.60 8.82 0.21
CA VAL A 291 13.58 9.31 -1.18
C VAL A 291 12.68 10.53 -1.37
N GLY A 292 11.67 10.71 -0.52
CA GLY A 292 10.71 11.83 -0.57
C GLY A 292 11.16 13.09 0.17
N ASP A 293 12.04 13.00 1.18
CA ASP A 293 12.36 14.12 2.08
C ASP A 293 12.76 15.41 1.36
N GLU A 294 13.57 15.38 0.29
CA GLU A 294 13.98 16.63 -0.38
C GLU A 294 12.78 17.34 -1.04
N PHE A 295 11.88 16.59 -1.67
CA PHE A 295 10.64 17.13 -2.24
C PHE A 295 9.65 17.58 -1.17
N GLU A 296 9.52 16.83 -0.07
CA GLU A 296 8.65 17.19 1.05
C GLU A 296 9.12 18.46 1.76
N GLN A 297 10.43 18.64 1.97
CA GLN A 297 10.99 19.78 2.71
C GLN A 297 11.11 21.06 1.87
N ASP A 298 11.07 20.96 0.53
CA ASP A 298 10.93 22.12 -0.37
C ASP A 298 9.49 22.71 -0.35
N ARG A 299 8.51 22.00 0.22
CA ARG A 299 7.14 22.49 0.45
C ARG A 299 6.82 22.59 1.95
N GLN A 300 5.67 23.18 2.28
CA GLN A 300 5.16 23.13 3.64
C GLN A 300 4.59 21.73 3.91
N HIS A 301 5.41 20.84 4.48
CA HIS A 301 5.04 19.48 4.85
C HIS A 301 5.32 19.19 6.33
N VAL A 302 4.92 18.01 6.82
CA VAL A 302 5.39 17.50 8.10
C VAL A 302 6.88 17.11 7.99
N VAL A 303 7.58 17.08 9.12
CA VAL A 303 8.96 16.61 9.19
C VAL A 303 9.07 15.13 8.80
N SER A 304 10.24 14.70 8.31
CA SER A 304 10.53 13.29 7.99
C SER A 304 11.13 12.53 9.19
N SER A 305 11.20 11.19 9.13
CA SER A 305 11.98 10.41 10.10
C SER A 305 13.45 10.83 10.14
N ILE A 306 14.05 11.24 9.01
CA ILE A 306 15.43 11.75 8.95
C ILE A 306 15.58 12.96 9.88
N GLN A 307 14.67 13.92 9.80
CA GLN A 307 14.73 15.13 10.61
C GLN A 307 14.46 14.87 12.09
N CYS A 308 13.50 14.00 12.42
CA CYS A 308 13.25 13.58 13.80
C CYS A 308 14.49 12.92 14.40
N TYR A 309 15.11 11.98 13.67
CA TYR A 309 16.31 11.25 14.09
C TYR A 309 17.53 12.18 14.23
N MET A 310 17.73 13.11 13.29
CA MET A 310 18.76 14.15 13.39
C MET A 310 18.58 15.02 14.65
N LYS A 311 17.35 15.45 14.95
CA LYS A 311 17.05 16.32 16.09
C LYS A 311 17.23 15.60 17.43
N GLU A 312 16.75 14.37 17.53
CA GLU A 312 16.79 13.57 18.76
C GLU A 312 18.22 13.13 19.10
N HIS A 313 18.91 12.51 18.14
CA HIS A 313 20.25 11.96 18.36
C HIS A 313 21.38 12.97 18.12
N LYS A 314 21.08 14.17 17.61
CA LYS A 314 22.04 15.26 17.30
C LYS A 314 23.13 14.84 16.31
N ILE A 315 22.73 14.08 15.29
CA ILE A 315 23.62 13.55 14.25
C ILE A 315 23.40 14.22 12.88
N SER A 316 24.32 14.00 11.94
CA SER A 316 24.18 14.52 10.57
C SER A 316 23.08 13.79 9.78
N ARG A 317 22.54 14.44 8.74
CA ARG A 317 21.60 13.83 7.77
C ARG A 317 22.10 12.49 7.24
N LYS A 318 23.36 12.42 6.85
CA LYS A 318 23.98 11.19 6.34
C LYS A 318 23.95 10.07 7.38
N CYS A 319 24.33 10.37 8.62
CA CYS A 319 24.29 9.38 9.71
C CYS A 319 22.86 8.95 10.04
N ALA A 320 21.88 9.86 10.01
CA ALA A 320 20.47 9.51 10.19
C ALA A 320 19.97 8.55 9.11
N ILE A 321 20.27 8.82 7.83
CA ILE A 321 19.95 7.90 6.72
C ILE A 321 20.66 6.55 6.88
N GLU A 322 21.91 6.52 7.35
CA GLU A 322 22.64 5.28 7.63
C GLU A 322 22.02 4.46 8.77
N GLU A 323 21.54 5.08 9.86
CA GLU A 323 20.82 4.36 10.92
C GLU A 323 19.42 3.91 10.49
N LEU A 324 18.68 4.76 9.77
CA LEU A 324 17.35 4.43 9.24
C LEU A 324 17.39 3.25 8.25
N ARG A 325 18.43 3.16 7.41
CA ARG A 325 18.65 1.99 6.53
C ARG A 325 18.88 0.69 7.31
N LYS A 326 19.48 0.73 8.50
CA LYS A 326 19.58 -0.48 9.36
C LYS A 326 18.22 -0.91 9.90
N LEU A 327 17.30 0.02 10.14
CA LEU A 327 15.92 -0.31 10.50
C LEU A 327 15.19 -1.00 9.34
N VAL A 328 15.43 -0.56 8.09
CA VAL A 328 14.96 -1.24 6.87
C VAL A 328 15.54 -2.66 6.78
N GLU A 329 16.85 -2.83 6.97
CA GLU A 329 17.49 -4.16 6.99
C GLU A 329 16.94 -5.07 8.10
N ASN A 330 16.64 -4.52 9.27
CA ASN A 330 16.08 -5.27 10.40
C ASN A 330 14.62 -5.66 10.15
N ALA A 331 13.81 -4.76 9.61
CA ALA A 331 12.44 -5.07 9.22
C ALA A 331 12.36 -6.19 8.16
N TRP A 332 13.32 -6.25 7.22
CA TRP A 332 13.43 -7.40 6.32
C TRP A 332 13.76 -8.72 7.05
N LYS A 333 14.58 -8.69 8.11
CA LYS A 333 14.85 -9.88 8.95
C LYS A 333 13.59 -10.29 9.70
N ASP A 334 12.89 -9.35 10.33
CA ASP A 334 11.63 -9.60 11.05
C ASP A 334 10.56 -10.21 10.14
N ILE A 335 10.47 -9.78 8.86
CA ILE A 335 9.59 -10.37 7.85
C ILE A 335 10.00 -11.81 7.49
N ASN A 336 11.30 -12.05 7.29
CA ASN A 336 11.81 -13.39 6.97
C ASN A 336 11.60 -14.36 8.13
N ASP A 337 11.87 -13.92 9.36
CA ASP A 337 11.71 -14.71 10.59
C ASP A 337 10.23 -15.01 10.86
N ALA A 338 9.32 -14.07 10.60
CA ALA A 338 7.88 -14.32 10.69
C ALA A 338 7.34 -15.33 9.65
N CYS A 339 8.10 -15.61 8.59
CA CYS A 339 7.81 -16.63 7.59
C CYS A 339 8.43 -18.01 7.92
N LEU A 340 9.16 -18.14 9.04
CA LEU A 340 9.66 -19.43 9.51
C LEU A 340 8.53 -20.31 10.07
N ALA A 341 8.66 -21.62 9.91
CA ALA A 341 7.76 -22.59 10.52
C ALA A 341 8.06 -22.78 12.03
N PRO A 342 7.04 -22.95 12.90
CA PRO A 342 5.60 -22.89 12.61
C PRO A 342 5.09 -21.45 12.48
N THR A 343 4.32 -21.18 11.42
CA THR A 343 3.76 -19.84 11.17
C THR A 343 2.50 -19.56 11.99
N GLN A 344 2.24 -18.29 12.30
CA GLN A 344 1.04 -17.86 13.06
C GLN A 344 -0.27 -18.02 12.26
N VAL A 345 -0.19 -17.89 10.94
CA VAL A 345 -1.30 -18.02 9.98
C VAL A 345 -0.79 -18.77 8.74
N PRO A 346 -1.69 -19.30 7.87
CA PRO A 346 -1.29 -19.90 6.60
C PRO A 346 -0.43 -18.96 5.74
N MET A 347 0.60 -19.52 5.07
CA MET A 347 1.65 -18.77 4.36
C MET A 347 1.09 -17.71 3.38
N LYS A 348 0.01 -18.01 2.65
CA LYS A 348 -0.67 -17.05 1.74
C LYS A 348 -1.05 -15.71 2.38
N PHE A 349 -1.31 -15.66 3.68
CA PHE A 349 -1.62 -14.42 4.40
C PHE A 349 -0.35 -13.66 4.81
N LEU A 350 0.73 -14.36 5.16
CA LEU A 350 2.05 -13.77 5.37
C LEU A 350 2.62 -13.19 4.07
N MET A 351 2.54 -13.96 2.98
CA MET A 351 3.00 -13.58 1.65
C MET A 351 2.31 -12.33 1.11
N ARG A 352 1.10 -12.01 1.57
CA ARG A 352 0.46 -10.72 1.29
C ARG A 352 1.29 -9.56 1.83
N ALA A 353 1.71 -9.62 3.10
CA ALA A 353 2.57 -8.61 3.72
C ALA A 353 3.97 -8.59 3.08
N VAL A 354 4.56 -9.76 2.77
CA VAL A 354 5.84 -9.83 2.03
C VAL A 354 5.74 -9.15 0.66
N ASN A 355 4.65 -9.34 -0.09
CA ASN A 355 4.47 -8.72 -1.40
C ASN A 355 4.17 -7.22 -1.34
N PHE A 356 3.57 -6.75 -0.25
CA PHE A 356 3.53 -5.32 0.06
C PHE A 356 4.96 -4.79 0.31
N ALA A 357 5.75 -5.38 1.20
CA ALA A 357 7.15 -5.01 1.43
C ALA A 357 8.00 -5.00 0.14
N ARG A 358 7.83 -6.00 -0.74
CA ARG A 358 8.48 -6.04 -2.07
C ARG A 358 8.00 -4.93 -3.00
N ALA A 359 6.72 -4.55 -2.94
CA ALA A 359 6.22 -3.42 -3.72
C ALA A 359 6.86 -2.10 -3.26
N ILE A 360 7.15 -1.93 -1.97
CA ILE A 360 7.91 -0.77 -1.47
C ILE A 360 9.34 -0.75 -1.99
N ASP A 361 10.04 -1.90 -1.95
CA ASP A 361 11.39 -2.01 -2.49
C ASP A 361 11.46 -1.71 -4.00
N VAL A 362 10.34 -1.81 -4.73
CA VAL A 362 10.22 -1.36 -6.12
C VAL A 362 9.85 0.12 -6.22
N LEU A 363 8.92 0.62 -5.39
CA LEU A 363 8.38 1.99 -5.48
C LEU A 363 9.31 3.08 -4.92
N TYR A 364 10.20 2.72 -3.99
CA TYR A 364 11.01 3.67 -3.21
C TYR A 364 12.48 3.24 -3.08
N LYS A 365 12.99 2.48 -4.05
CA LYS A 365 14.36 1.93 -4.00
C LYS A 365 15.44 3.01 -4.03
N ASP A 366 15.30 3.88 -5.01
CA ASP A 366 16.30 4.86 -5.45
C ASP A 366 15.69 6.26 -5.63
N GLU A 367 14.42 6.32 -6.04
CA GLU A 367 13.59 7.52 -6.23
C GLU A 367 12.12 7.19 -5.89
N ASP A 368 11.30 8.21 -5.60
CA ASP A 368 9.85 8.07 -5.46
C ASP A 368 9.20 7.96 -6.85
N ILE A 369 9.02 6.73 -7.32
CA ILE A 369 8.36 6.43 -8.60
C ILE A 369 6.85 6.33 -8.48
N PHE A 370 6.29 6.49 -7.27
CA PHE A 370 4.85 6.55 -7.05
C PHE A 370 4.33 7.94 -7.41
N THR A 371 4.90 8.99 -6.81
CA THR A 371 4.58 10.40 -7.13
C THR A 371 5.12 10.80 -8.50
N ASN A 372 6.28 10.27 -8.90
CA ASN A 372 6.96 10.61 -10.17
C ASN A 372 6.85 9.47 -11.21
N ALA A 373 5.63 8.96 -11.42
CA ALA A 373 5.37 7.79 -12.25
C ALA A 373 5.79 7.86 -13.73
N GLY A 374 6.27 9.00 -14.24
CA GLY A 374 6.72 9.20 -15.63
C GLY A 374 7.98 8.43 -16.04
N GLY A 375 8.81 8.02 -15.09
CA GLY A 375 10.06 7.29 -15.29
C GLY A 375 9.92 5.76 -15.16
N ILE A 376 10.63 5.16 -14.21
CA ILE A 376 10.73 3.70 -14.04
C ILE A 376 9.36 3.02 -13.90
N MET A 377 8.42 3.63 -13.15
CA MET A 377 7.07 3.09 -12.97
C MET A 377 6.30 3.01 -14.30
N LYS A 378 6.54 3.95 -15.23
CA LYS A 378 5.97 3.89 -16.57
C LYS A 378 6.44 2.65 -17.30
N ASP A 379 7.74 2.36 -17.28
CA ASP A 379 8.32 1.21 -17.97
C ASP A 379 7.83 -0.12 -17.37
N HIS A 380 7.69 -0.20 -16.04
CA HIS A 380 7.05 -1.34 -15.36
C HIS A 380 5.60 -1.55 -15.80
N ILE A 381 4.78 -0.48 -15.82
CA ILE A 381 3.39 -0.55 -16.30
C ILE A 381 3.34 -0.89 -17.80
N GLU A 382 4.23 -0.36 -18.63
CA GLU A 382 4.28 -0.70 -20.06
C GLU A 382 4.60 -2.17 -20.27
N ALA A 383 5.57 -2.72 -19.52
CA ALA A 383 5.98 -4.12 -19.62
C ALA A 383 4.88 -5.10 -19.14
N LEU A 384 4.17 -4.76 -18.05
CA LEU A 384 3.20 -5.65 -17.42
C LEU A 384 1.77 -5.52 -17.98
N LEU A 385 1.35 -4.30 -18.34
CA LEU A 385 -0.06 -3.97 -18.61
C LEU A 385 -0.35 -3.50 -20.04
N VAL A 386 0.69 -3.28 -20.87
CA VAL A 386 0.53 -2.70 -22.23
C VAL A 386 1.15 -3.56 -23.31
N LYS A 387 2.42 -3.95 -23.16
CA LYS A 387 3.18 -4.71 -24.16
C LYS A 387 2.90 -6.20 -23.97
N LYS A 388 2.40 -6.87 -25.01
CA LYS A 388 2.38 -8.34 -25.03
C LYS A 388 3.82 -8.84 -25.13
N MET A 389 4.18 -9.84 -24.34
CA MET A 389 5.39 -10.61 -24.58
C MET A 389 5.23 -11.38 -25.89
N TYR A 390 6.11 -11.11 -26.84
CA TYR A 390 6.30 -11.96 -28.02
C TYR A 390 7.49 -12.86 -27.71
N VAL A 391 7.25 -14.16 -27.73
CA VAL A 391 8.23 -15.24 -27.52
C VAL A 391 8.60 -15.83 -28.87
#